data_AF-A0A348B792-F1
#
_entry.id   AF-A0A348B792-F1
#
_cell.length_a   1.000
_cell.length_b   1.000
_cell.length_c   1.000
_cell.angle_alpha   90.00
_cell.angle_beta   90.00
_cell.angle_gamma   90.00
#
_symmetry.space_group_name_H-M   'P 1'
#
loop_
_entity.id
_entity.type
_entity.pdbx_description
1 polymer ?
#
loop_
_entity_poly.entity_id
_entity_poly.type
_entity_poly.pdbx_seq_one_letter_code
_entity_poly.pdbx_strand_id
1 'polypeptide(L)'
;MCSVPSTVLEHIPIPPVTLYTQPSILDRDRMSTEGTAAVSRAAVQDFLDKMEFVNFKRHRDGELRRRVAEITDTWDFKETARPHINTALVITESAYGHLTDLDAKVAITIFTALATSVDDPNALDGLAFDQFHRRHSDCTVHGDKSPLGLFAKVTSQMAACYPSFAAGAILVAALQFVNASILENATRGTMLHPKALGFVEYRRFLSGIPEVYVCFIWEKTRFPAVNCYIQAIPDACIFIDYLNDILSFYKEELTNELVNYIHDRALVAGTSTSDALRDVIGETVAAAERVRSILGEGEERDAWDAFVRGYIKFHMDDPRYRLREVLGDDFFVEE
;
A
#
# COMPACT_ATOMS: atom_id res chain seq x y z
N MET A 1 35.19 -25.26 -27.14
CA MET A 1 34.05 -26.18 -27.00
C MET A 1 34.36 -27.14 -25.86
N CYS A 2 33.85 -26.85 -24.66
CA CYS A 2 33.89 -27.76 -23.52
C CYS A 2 32.49 -27.84 -22.94
N SER A 3 31.86 -29.00 -23.13
CA SER A 3 30.51 -29.34 -22.72
C SER A 3 30.52 -29.71 -21.22
N VAL A 4 29.66 -29.08 -20.42
CA VAL A 4 29.40 -29.48 -19.03
C VAL A 4 28.06 -30.22 -18.99
N PRO A 5 27.93 -31.38 -18.30
CA PRO A 5 26.71 -32.18 -18.34
C PRO A 5 25.62 -31.62 -17.40
N SER A 6 24.38 -31.66 -17.89
CA SER A 6 23.15 -31.38 -17.15
C SER A 6 22.98 -32.37 -16.00
N THR A 7 23.11 -31.89 -14.76
CA THR A 7 22.73 -32.65 -13.56
C THR A 7 21.29 -32.30 -13.21
N VAL A 8 20.43 -33.31 -13.26
CA VAL A 8 19.02 -33.26 -12.85
C VAL A 8 18.98 -32.98 -11.35
N LEU A 9 18.37 -31.86 -10.95
CA LEU A 9 18.02 -31.59 -9.55
C LEU A 9 16.88 -32.54 -9.16
N GLU A 10 17.19 -33.57 -8.40
CA GLU A 10 16.20 -34.44 -7.77
C GLU A 10 15.34 -33.65 -6.76
N HIS A 11 14.03 -33.81 -6.86
CA HIS A 11 13.05 -33.26 -5.92
C HIS A 11 13.32 -33.76 -4.50
N ILE A 12 13.74 -32.87 -3.61
CA ILE A 12 13.80 -33.14 -2.16
C ILE A 12 12.35 -33.06 -1.62
N PRO A 13 11.77 -34.15 -1.09
CA PRO A 13 10.42 -34.10 -0.52
C PRO A 13 10.41 -33.31 0.79
N ILE A 14 9.42 -32.43 0.93
CA ILE A 14 9.15 -31.64 2.13
C ILE A 14 8.58 -32.59 3.20
N PRO A 15 9.14 -32.64 4.43
CA PRO A 15 8.61 -33.49 5.49
C PRO A 15 7.24 -33.01 5.97
N PRO A 16 6.34 -33.91 6.40
CA PRO A 16 5.00 -33.54 6.87
C PRO A 16 5.08 -32.69 8.14
N VAL A 17 4.38 -31.54 8.12
CA VAL A 17 4.21 -30.66 9.27
C VAL A 17 3.41 -31.39 10.34
N THR A 18 3.99 -31.54 11.53
CA THR A 18 3.28 -32.09 12.69
C THR A 18 2.40 -30.99 13.27
N LEU A 19 1.07 -31.13 13.12
CA LEU A 19 0.09 -30.21 13.69
C LEU A 19 0.09 -30.36 15.23
N TYR A 20 0.82 -29.49 15.92
CA TYR A 20 0.60 -29.27 17.35
C TYR A 20 -0.64 -28.39 17.52
N THR A 21 -1.76 -29.00 17.93
CA THR A 21 -2.95 -28.27 18.36
C THR A 21 -2.69 -27.65 19.73
N GLN A 22 -2.52 -26.32 19.77
CA GLN A 22 -2.65 -25.54 21.00
C GLN A 22 -3.97 -24.76 20.98
N PRO A 23 -4.59 -24.52 22.16
CA PRO A 23 -5.76 -23.67 22.27
C PRO A 23 -5.41 -22.25 21.80
N SER A 24 -6.28 -21.70 20.94
CA SER A 24 -6.11 -20.43 20.24
C SER A 24 -5.94 -19.25 21.21
N ILE A 25 -4.77 -18.62 21.20
CA ILE A 25 -4.63 -17.25 21.71
C ILE A 25 -5.59 -16.32 20.94
N LEU A 26 -5.90 -16.67 19.68
CA LEU A 26 -6.87 -15.99 18.82
C LEU A 26 -8.32 -16.00 19.33
N ASP A 27 -8.76 -16.98 20.15
CA ASP A 27 -10.11 -16.91 20.76
C ASP A 27 -10.15 -16.02 22.01
N ARG A 28 -8.98 -15.68 22.58
CA ARG A 28 -8.92 -14.86 23.81
C ARG A 28 -9.04 -13.36 23.57
N ASP A 29 -8.74 -12.88 22.36
CA ASP A 29 -8.80 -11.45 22.02
C ASP A 29 -9.99 -11.10 21.10
N ARG A 30 -10.97 -12.01 21.01
CA ARG A 30 -12.14 -11.81 20.15
C ARG A 30 -13.06 -10.76 20.74
N MET A 31 -12.97 -9.55 20.21
CA MET A 31 -13.82 -8.42 20.58
C MET A 31 -15.24 -8.61 20.06
N SER A 32 -16.24 -8.14 20.83
CA SER A 32 -17.60 -7.99 20.30
C SER A 32 -17.61 -6.89 19.24
N THR A 33 -18.57 -6.90 18.31
CA THR A 33 -18.70 -5.85 17.29
C THR A 33 -18.80 -4.45 17.91
N GLU A 34 -19.51 -4.31 19.04
CA GLU A 34 -19.57 -3.06 19.82
C GLU A 34 -18.21 -2.68 20.42
N GLY A 35 -17.45 -3.67 20.92
CA GLY A 35 -16.10 -3.46 21.44
C GLY A 35 -15.12 -3.03 20.35
N THR A 36 -15.13 -3.71 19.21
CA THR A 36 -14.33 -3.37 18.02
C THR A 36 -14.62 -1.94 17.58
N ALA A 37 -15.90 -1.57 17.41
CA ALA A 37 -16.27 -0.22 16.99
C ALA A 37 -15.79 0.86 17.98
N ALA A 38 -15.85 0.60 19.28
CA ALA A 38 -15.36 1.51 20.31
C ALA A 38 -13.83 1.68 20.27
N VAL A 39 -13.08 0.58 20.14
CA VAL A 39 -11.61 0.63 20.03
C VAL A 39 -11.18 1.30 18.73
N SER A 40 -11.79 0.95 17.60
CA SER A 40 -11.49 1.61 16.31
C SER A 40 -11.82 3.10 16.35
N ARG A 41 -12.95 3.50 16.93
CA ARG A 41 -13.30 4.92 17.10
C ARG A 41 -12.23 5.65 17.93
N ALA A 42 -11.85 5.11 19.08
CA ALA A 42 -10.85 5.72 19.94
C ALA A 42 -9.48 5.83 19.26
N ALA A 43 -9.06 4.77 18.56
CA ALA A 43 -7.79 4.73 17.84
C ALA A 43 -7.75 5.73 16.67
N VAL A 44 -8.81 5.78 15.85
CA VAL A 44 -8.89 6.71 14.72
C VAL A 44 -8.95 8.15 15.23
N GLN A 45 -9.72 8.45 16.28
CA GLN A 45 -9.76 9.80 16.86
C GLN A 45 -8.39 10.22 17.42
N ASP A 46 -7.74 9.35 18.20
CA ASP A 46 -6.39 9.62 18.76
C ASP A 46 -5.37 9.87 17.64
N PHE A 47 -5.43 9.10 16.55
CA PHE A 47 -4.58 9.32 15.38
C PHE A 47 -4.85 10.66 14.70
N LEU A 48 -6.11 10.99 14.41
CA LEU A 48 -6.49 12.23 13.73
C LEU A 48 -6.14 13.47 14.57
N ASP A 49 -6.35 13.41 15.89
CA ASP A 49 -6.00 14.48 16.83
C ASP A 49 -4.49 14.72 16.86
N LYS A 50 -3.68 13.65 16.93
CA LYS A 50 -2.21 13.74 16.92
C LYS A 50 -1.64 14.23 15.59
N MET A 51 -2.33 13.94 14.48
CA MET A 51 -1.97 14.45 13.17
C MET A 51 -2.52 15.85 12.89
N GLU A 52 -3.26 16.43 13.84
CA GLU A 52 -3.93 17.73 13.72
C GLU A 52 -4.79 17.81 12.44
N PHE A 53 -5.47 16.71 12.10
CA PHE A 53 -6.21 16.61 10.85
C PHE A 53 -7.52 17.38 10.92
N VAL A 54 -7.72 18.27 9.95
CA VAL A 54 -8.98 18.98 9.72
C VAL A 54 -9.56 18.52 8.39
N ASN A 55 -10.82 18.11 8.39
CA ASN A 55 -11.50 17.65 7.18
C ASN A 55 -11.76 18.82 6.22
N PHE A 56 -11.46 18.63 4.94
CA PHE A 56 -11.53 19.68 3.92
C PHE A 56 -12.23 19.19 2.66
N LYS A 57 -12.73 20.09 1.82
CA LYS A 57 -13.31 19.66 0.54
C LYS A 57 -12.23 19.26 -0.47
N ARG A 58 -12.29 18.01 -0.95
CA ARG A 58 -11.39 17.49 -1.98
C ARG A 58 -11.66 18.14 -3.34
N HIS A 59 -10.61 18.57 -4.03
CA HIS A 59 -10.72 19.04 -5.42
C HIS A 59 -10.89 17.86 -6.38
N ARG A 60 -11.78 18.01 -7.37
CA ARG A 60 -11.99 17.00 -8.41
C ARG A 60 -11.39 17.50 -9.72
N ASP A 61 -10.36 16.81 -10.20
CA ASP A 61 -9.61 17.18 -11.39
C ASP A 61 -10.27 16.59 -12.63
N GLY A 62 -11.00 17.44 -13.35
CA GLY A 62 -11.74 17.04 -14.56
C GLY A 62 -10.83 16.58 -15.69
N GLU A 63 -9.64 17.16 -15.82
CA GLU A 63 -8.70 16.86 -16.90
C GLU A 63 -7.96 15.55 -16.64
N LEU A 64 -7.51 15.32 -15.40
CA LEU A 64 -6.99 14.03 -14.95
C LEU A 64 -7.98 12.90 -15.24
N ARG A 65 -9.24 13.08 -14.83
CA ARG A 65 -10.30 12.08 -15.04
C ARG A 65 -10.54 11.79 -16.52
N ARG A 66 -10.52 12.82 -17.37
CA ARG A 66 -10.67 12.67 -18.82
C ARG A 66 -9.53 11.84 -19.41
N ARG A 67 -8.28 12.19 -19.09
CA ARG A 67 -7.08 11.45 -19.56
C ARG A 67 -7.04 10.01 -19.08
N VAL A 68 -7.41 9.76 -17.83
CA VAL A 68 -7.52 8.40 -17.27
C VAL A 68 -8.64 7.61 -17.97
N ALA A 69 -9.78 8.24 -18.24
CA ALA A 69 -10.86 7.60 -19.00
C ALA A 69 -10.41 7.19 -20.40
N GLU A 70 -9.71 8.06 -21.14
CA GLU A 70 -9.18 7.77 -22.48
C GLU A 70 -8.24 6.56 -22.51
N ILE A 71 -7.40 6.41 -21.49
CA ILE A 71 -6.50 5.25 -21.36
C ILE A 71 -7.30 3.99 -21.01
N THR A 72 -8.15 4.08 -19.99
CA THR A 72 -8.89 2.92 -19.45
C THR A 72 -10.00 2.44 -20.38
N ASP A 73 -10.50 3.28 -21.29
CA ASP A 73 -11.41 2.91 -22.38
C ASP A 73 -10.82 1.85 -23.32
N THR A 74 -9.50 1.71 -23.35
CA THR A 74 -8.81 0.69 -24.15
C THR A 74 -8.64 -0.66 -23.43
N TRP A 75 -9.07 -0.76 -22.17
CA TRP A 75 -8.92 -1.97 -21.36
C TRP A 75 -10.12 -2.90 -21.55
N ASP A 76 -9.87 -4.13 -22.00
CA ASP A 76 -10.92 -5.15 -22.14
C ASP A 76 -11.58 -5.53 -20.79
N PHE A 77 -10.90 -5.24 -19.69
CA PHE A 77 -11.33 -5.49 -18.30
C PHE A 77 -11.76 -4.21 -17.57
N LYS A 78 -12.06 -3.11 -18.29
CA LYS A 78 -12.41 -1.82 -17.66
C LYS A 78 -13.54 -1.94 -16.64
N GLU A 79 -14.57 -2.73 -16.94
CA GLU A 79 -15.73 -2.85 -16.06
C GLU A 79 -15.37 -3.49 -14.72
N THR A 80 -14.51 -4.52 -14.71
CA THR A 80 -14.03 -5.11 -13.46
C THR A 80 -13.01 -4.21 -12.75
N ALA A 81 -12.21 -3.46 -13.51
CA ALA A 81 -11.28 -2.46 -12.95
C ALA A 81 -11.96 -1.17 -12.45
N ARG A 82 -13.25 -0.95 -12.72
CA ARG A 82 -13.95 0.32 -12.43
C ARG A 82 -13.85 0.75 -10.95
N PRO A 83 -14.02 -0.13 -9.95
CA PRO A 83 -13.83 0.26 -8.54
C PRO A 83 -12.39 0.70 -8.26
N HIS A 84 -11.40 -0.03 -8.80
CA HIS A 84 -9.97 0.26 -8.65
C HIS A 84 -9.58 1.60 -9.30
N ILE A 85 -10.12 1.89 -10.49
CA ILE A 85 -9.93 3.18 -11.18
C ILE A 85 -10.51 4.32 -10.34
N ASN A 86 -11.68 4.12 -9.73
CA ASN A 86 -12.29 5.14 -8.88
C ASN A 86 -11.44 5.41 -7.62
N THR A 87 -11.02 4.37 -6.90
CA THR A 87 -10.12 4.49 -5.74
C THR A 87 -8.82 5.19 -6.13
N ALA A 88 -8.21 4.81 -7.26
CA ALA A 88 -6.97 5.42 -7.77
C ALA A 88 -7.14 6.91 -8.12
N LEU A 89 -8.30 7.31 -8.66
CA LEU A 89 -8.60 8.72 -8.90
C LEU A 89 -8.75 9.49 -7.57
N VAL A 90 -9.44 8.92 -6.58
CA VAL A 90 -9.66 9.59 -5.28
C VAL A 90 -8.33 9.84 -4.58
N ILE A 91 -7.47 8.82 -4.45
CA ILE A 91 -6.13 8.98 -3.83
C ILE A 91 -5.26 9.96 -4.61
N THR A 92 -5.29 9.94 -5.95
CA THR A 92 -4.51 10.89 -6.76
C THR A 92 -4.97 12.32 -6.54
N GLU A 93 -6.29 12.55 -6.56
CA GLU A 93 -6.89 13.87 -6.39
C GLU A 93 -6.71 14.43 -4.96
N SER A 94 -6.65 13.59 -3.93
CA SER A 94 -6.45 14.04 -2.56
C SER A 94 -4.97 14.12 -2.16
N ALA A 95 -4.20 13.04 -2.33
CA ALA A 95 -2.84 12.90 -1.81
C ALA A 95 -1.75 13.46 -2.73
N TYR A 96 -2.04 13.61 -4.02
CA TYR A 96 -1.07 14.10 -5.02
C TYR A 96 -1.55 15.37 -5.73
N GLY A 97 -2.46 16.12 -5.09
CA GLY A 97 -2.99 17.37 -5.62
C GLY A 97 -1.91 18.43 -5.87
N HIS A 98 -0.83 18.40 -5.08
CA HIS A 98 0.31 19.33 -5.17
C HIS A 98 1.20 19.12 -6.39
N LEU A 99 1.09 17.99 -7.09
CA LEU A 99 1.81 17.76 -8.34
C LEU A 99 1.31 18.71 -9.43
N THR A 100 2.24 19.20 -10.25
CA THR A 100 1.95 20.11 -11.38
C THR A 100 2.03 19.39 -12.72
N ASP A 101 2.71 18.24 -12.79
CA ASP A 101 2.79 17.40 -13.95
C ASP A 101 1.55 16.50 -14.05
N LEU A 102 0.68 16.80 -15.04
CA LEU A 102 -0.51 16.00 -15.31
C LEU A 102 -0.16 14.58 -15.75
N ASP A 103 0.94 14.38 -16.49
CA ASP A 103 1.34 13.04 -16.92
C ASP A 103 1.80 12.20 -15.71
N ALA A 104 2.42 12.82 -14.70
CA ALA A 104 2.73 12.18 -13.43
C ALA A 104 1.45 11.74 -12.68
N LYS A 105 0.45 12.62 -12.56
CA LYS A 105 -0.85 12.28 -11.95
C LYS A 105 -1.56 11.13 -12.67
N VAL A 106 -1.54 11.15 -14.00
CA VAL A 106 -2.10 10.07 -14.84
C VAL A 106 -1.34 8.77 -14.59
N ALA A 107 0.00 8.79 -14.56
CA ALA A 107 0.82 7.62 -14.29
C ALA A 107 0.55 7.02 -12.90
N ILE A 108 0.44 7.85 -11.86
CA ILE A 108 0.03 7.42 -10.50
C ILE A 108 -1.34 6.72 -10.56
N THR A 109 -2.34 7.37 -11.18
CA THR A 109 -3.70 6.84 -11.23
C THR A 109 -3.73 5.48 -11.94
N ILE A 110 -3.07 5.37 -13.09
CA ILE A 110 -3.03 4.12 -13.85
C ILE A 110 -2.27 3.03 -13.08
N PHE A 111 -1.12 3.38 -12.48
CA PHE A 111 -0.36 2.46 -11.65
C PHE A 111 -1.21 1.92 -10.50
N THR A 112 -1.84 2.79 -9.71
CA THR A 112 -2.64 2.40 -8.54
C THR A 112 -3.88 1.59 -8.94
N ALA A 113 -4.56 1.95 -10.03
CA ALA A 113 -5.69 1.18 -10.53
C ALA A 113 -5.27 -0.26 -10.92
N LEU A 114 -4.12 -0.41 -11.56
CA LEU A 114 -3.60 -1.72 -11.96
C LEU A 114 -3.07 -2.52 -10.77
N ALA A 115 -2.31 -1.89 -9.86
CA ALA A 115 -1.79 -2.54 -8.65
C ALA A 115 -2.94 -3.13 -7.82
N THR A 116 -3.97 -2.33 -7.56
CA THR A 116 -5.14 -2.78 -6.78
C THR A 116 -6.02 -3.78 -7.53
N SER A 117 -6.07 -3.74 -8.87
CA SER A 117 -6.75 -4.77 -9.67
C SER A 117 -6.00 -6.10 -9.65
N VAL A 118 -4.67 -6.07 -9.59
CA VAL A 118 -3.80 -7.26 -9.53
C VAL A 118 -3.85 -7.90 -8.15
N ASP A 119 -4.03 -7.10 -7.10
CA ASP A 119 -4.17 -7.55 -5.71
C ASP A 119 -5.50 -8.26 -5.41
N ASP A 120 -6.54 -8.04 -6.22
CA ASP A 120 -7.86 -8.65 -6.00
C ASP A 120 -7.76 -10.18 -6.01
N PRO A 121 -8.15 -10.88 -4.92
CA PRO A 121 -8.12 -12.34 -4.85
C PRO A 121 -8.83 -13.05 -6.01
N ASN A 122 -9.85 -12.42 -6.61
CA ASN A 122 -10.56 -12.98 -7.77
C ASN A 122 -9.73 -12.88 -9.06
N ALA A 123 -8.76 -11.97 -9.13
CA ALA A 123 -7.78 -11.86 -10.19
C ALA A 123 -6.54 -12.75 -9.92
N LEU A 124 -6.16 -12.93 -8.65
CA LEU A 124 -4.94 -13.67 -8.24
C LEU A 124 -4.89 -15.11 -8.77
N ASP A 125 -6.01 -15.85 -8.75
CA ASP A 125 -6.06 -17.26 -9.18
C ASP A 125 -5.86 -17.45 -10.69
N GLY A 126 -5.97 -16.37 -11.48
CA GLY A 126 -5.81 -16.39 -12.94
C GLY A 126 -4.48 -15.81 -13.45
N LEU A 127 -3.64 -15.25 -12.57
CA LEU A 127 -2.44 -14.52 -12.97
C LEU A 127 -1.17 -15.39 -12.87
N ALA A 128 -0.39 -15.41 -13.95
CA ALA A 128 0.89 -16.12 -14.02
C ALA A 128 2.03 -15.32 -13.34
N PHE A 129 1.88 -15.06 -12.04
CA PHE A 129 2.87 -14.31 -11.24
C PHE A 129 4.25 -14.98 -11.23
N ASP A 130 4.27 -16.32 -11.25
CA ASP A 130 5.48 -17.15 -11.33
C ASP A 130 6.31 -16.88 -12.60
N GLN A 131 5.68 -16.39 -13.65
CA GLN A 131 6.32 -16.06 -14.93
C GLN A 131 6.59 -14.58 -15.09
N PHE A 132 6.06 -13.72 -14.22
CA PHE A 132 6.11 -12.27 -14.38
C PHE A 132 7.55 -11.74 -14.49
N HIS A 133 8.42 -12.05 -13.53
CA HIS A 133 9.81 -11.54 -13.54
C HIS A 133 10.61 -12.04 -14.73
N ARG A 134 10.40 -13.29 -15.16
CA ARG A 134 11.03 -13.82 -16.37
C ARG A 134 10.55 -13.06 -17.60
N ARG A 135 9.23 -12.89 -17.75
CA ARG A 135 8.64 -12.17 -18.88
C ARG A 135 9.01 -10.70 -18.91
N HIS A 136 9.19 -10.07 -17.75
CA HIS A 136 9.72 -8.72 -17.61
C HIS A 136 11.18 -8.65 -18.06
N SER A 137 12.04 -9.57 -17.61
CA SER A 137 13.46 -9.61 -17.98
C SER A 137 13.67 -9.78 -19.50
N ASP A 138 12.84 -10.62 -20.13
CA ASP A 138 12.91 -10.87 -21.58
C ASP A 138 12.05 -9.87 -22.39
N CYS A 139 11.53 -8.82 -21.75
CA CYS A 139 10.67 -7.77 -22.34
C CYS A 139 9.36 -8.26 -23.01
N THR A 140 8.98 -9.52 -22.81
CA THR A 140 7.77 -10.12 -23.42
C THR A 140 6.47 -9.68 -22.74
N VAL A 141 6.55 -9.11 -21.53
CA VAL A 141 5.37 -8.62 -20.79
C VAL A 141 4.85 -7.28 -21.30
N HIS A 142 5.67 -6.44 -21.95
CA HIS A 142 5.29 -5.07 -22.31
C HIS A 142 4.30 -4.97 -23.49
N GLY A 143 4.11 -6.06 -24.25
CA GLY A 143 3.08 -6.17 -25.29
C GLY A 143 1.77 -6.79 -24.80
N ASP A 144 1.72 -7.23 -23.55
CA ASP A 144 0.57 -7.88 -22.94
C ASP A 144 -0.46 -6.82 -22.50
N LYS A 145 -1.72 -7.00 -22.91
CA LYS A 145 -2.84 -6.09 -22.57
C LYS A 145 -3.58 -6.52 -21.30
N SER A 146 -3.17 -7.59 -20.65
CA SER A 146 -3.68 -7.98 -19.32
C SER A 146 -3.33 -6.91 -18.27
N PRO A 147 -3.99 -6.91 -17.09
CA PRO A 147 -3.64 -6.02 -16.00
C PRO A 147 -2.15 -6.04 -15.65
N LEU A 148 -1.53 -7.23 -15.64
CA LEU A 148 -0.12 -7.40 -15.31
C LEU A 148 0.83 -6.86 -16.41
N GLY A 149 0.44 -7.01 -17.68
CA GLY A 149 1.15 -6.41 -18.82
C GLY A 149 1.13 -4.89 -18.80
N LEU A 150 -0.04 -4.33 -18.56
CA LEU A 150 -0.23 -2.88 -18.43
C LEU A 150 0.47 -2.33 -17.19
N PHE A 151 0.51 -3.10 -16.09
CA PHE A 151 1.22 -2.73 -14.87
C PHE A 151 2.74 -2.64 -15.11
N ALA A 152 3.33 -3.61 -15.80
CA ALA A 152 4.72 -3.55 -16.21
C ALA A 152 4.99 -2.37 -17.16
N LYS A 153 4.06 -2.05 -18.06
CA LYS A 153 4.18 -0.93 -18.99
C LYS A 153 4.16 0.43 -18.29
N VAL A 154 3.21 0.69 -17.39
CA VAL A 154 3.18 2.00 -16.69
C VAL A 154 4.39 2.16 -15.77
N THR A 155 4.83 1.07 -15.14
CA THR A 155 6.01 1.07 -14.27
C THR A 155 7.29 1.44 -15.03
N SER A 156 7.48 0.92 -16.25
CA SER A 156 8.67 1.26 -17.07
C SER A 156 8.66 2.70 -17.59
N GLN A 157 7.51 3.38 -17.55
CA GLN A 157 7.36 4.77 -17.98
C GLN A 157 7.64 5.79 -16.87
N MET A 158 7.90 5.36 -15.64
CA MET A 158 8.08 6.26 -14.48
C MET A 158 9.28 7.21 -14.60
N ALA A 159 10.32 6.85 -15.36
CA ALA A 159 11.45 7.74 -15.65
C ALA A 159 11.05 9.01 -16.45
N ALA A 160 9.89 8.98 -17.12
CA ALA A 160 9.31 10.15 -17.76
C ALA A 160 8.78 11.18 -16.76
N CYS A 161 8.49 10.79 -15.52
CA CYS A 161 7.87 11.64 -14.50
C CYS A 161 8.75 11.86 -13.26
N TYR A 162 9.67 10.94 -12.96
CA TYR A 162 10.45 10.94 -11.71
C TYR A 162 11.98 10.89 -11.93
N PRO A 163 12.78 11.40 -10.98
CA PRO A 163 14.24 11.29 -11.05
C PRO A 163 14.72 9.83 -11.13
N SER A 164 15.92 9.60 -11.67
CA SER A 164 16.41 8.24 -11.97
C SER A 164 16.37 7.28 -10.77
N PHE A 165 16.71 7.75 -9.57
CA PHE A 165 16.63 6.92 -8.38
C PHE A 165 15.18 6.55 -8.04
N ALA A 166 14.29 7.54 -7.97
CA ALA A 166 12.87 7.33 -7.65
C ALA A 166 12.18 6.42 -8.69
N ALA A 167 12.42 6.65 -9.98
CA ALA A 167 11.90 5.79 -11.04
C ALA A 167 12.42 4.34 -10.93
N GLY A 168 13.70 4.15 -10.58
CA GLY A 168 14.28 2.84 -10.32
C GLY A 168 13.67 2.16 -9.08
N ALA A 169 13.47 2.91 -8.00
CA ALA A 169 12.83 2.43 -6.77
C ALA A 169 11.38 1.99 -7.03
N ILE A 170 10.60 2.81 -7.75
CA ILE A 170 9.23 2.46 -8.16
C ILE A 170 9.22 1.14 -8.96
N LEU A 171 10.14 0.97 -9.91
CA LEU A 171 10.26 -0.27 -10.68
C LEU A 171 10.56 -1.47 -9.78
N VAL A 172 11.55 -1.37 -8.90
CA VAL A 172 11.94 -2.47 -8.01
C VAL A 172 10.80 -2.83 -7.06
N ALA A 173 10.16 -1.83 -6.44
CA ALA A 173 9.04 -2.04 -5.53
C ALA A 173 7.82 -2.67 -6.24
N ALA A 174 7.53 -2.27 -7.49
CA ALA A 174 6.48 -2.90 -8.30
C ALA A 174 6.77 -4.37 -8.65
N LEU A 175 8.04 -4.71 -8.93
CA LEU A 175 8.43 -6.11 -9.13
C LEU A 175 8.36 -6.91 -7.82
N GLN A 176 8.69 -6.28 -6.70
CA GLN A 176 8.59 -6.86 -5.36
C GLN A 176 7.14 -7.08 -4.91
N PHE A 177 6.21 -6.22 -5.31
CA PHE A 177 4.78 -6.39 -5.06
C PHE A 177 4.26 -7.75 -5.56
N VAL A 178 4.69 -8.14 -6.78
CA VAL A 178 4.35 -9.45 -7.34
C VAL A 178 4.94 -10.60 -6.50
N ASN A 179 6.13 -10.41 -5.93
CA ASN A 179 6.67 -11.38 -4.96
C ASN A 179 5.87 -11.38 -3.66
N ALA A 180 5.29 -10.26 -3.25
CA ALA A 180 4.44 -10.18 -2.06
C ALA A 180 3.21 -11.07 -2.22
N SER A 181 2.54 -11.03 -3.37
CA SER A 181 1.40 -11.92 -3.65
C SER A 181 1.81 -13.41 -3.61
N ILE A 182 2.98 -13.75 -4.14
CA ILE A 182 3.54 -15.11 -4.06
C ILE A 182 3.82 -15.48 -2.60
N LEU A 183 4.41 -14.57 -1.82
CA LEU A 183 4.75 -14.76 -0.42
C LEU A 183 3.49 -14.98 0.45
N GLU A 184 2.47 -14.15 0.28
CA GLU A 184 1.20 -14.26 1.01
C GLU A 184 0.50 -15.59 0.70
N ASN A 185 0.53 -16.03 -0.56
CA ASN A 185 0.01 -17.34 -0.92
C ASN A 185 0.83 -18.48 -0.31
N ALA A 186 2.17 -18.42 -0.38
CA ALA A 186 3.06 -19.44 0.18
C ALA A 186 3.00 -19.54 1.71
N THR A 187 2.64 -18.45 2.39
CA THR A 187 2.54 -18.38 3.84
C THR A 187 1.11 -18.50 4.36
N ARG A 188 0.13 -18.71 3.48
CA ARG A 188 -1.26 -18.93 3.86
C ARG A 188 -1.38 -20.13 4.81
N GLY A 189 -1.93 -19.88 6.00
CA GLY A 189 -2.08 -20.90 7.04
C GLY A 189 -0.80 -21.28 7.78
N THR A 190 0.33 -20.60 7.53
CA THR A 190 1.56 -20.80 8.30
C THR A 190 1.46 -20.08 9.63
N MET A 191 1.83 -20.78 10.71
CA MET A 191 1.90 -20.16 12.04
C MET A 191 3.11 -19.21 12.13
N LEU A 192 2.87 -17.97 12.56
CA LEU A 192 3.95 -17.03 12.83
C LEU A 192 4.76 -17.49 14.05
N HIS A 193 6.09 -17.49 13.91
CA HIS A 193 6.98 -17.72 15.03
C HIS A 193 6.99 -16.48 15.94
N PRO A 194 6.95 -16.59 17.29
CA PRO A 194 6.94 -15.45 18.23
C PRO A 194 8.17 -14.52 18.20
N LYS A 195 9.10 -14.73 17.26
CA LYS A 195 10.29 -13.89 17.06
C LYS A 195 10.38 -13.36 15.63
N ALA A 196 9.32 -13.51 14.85
CA ALA A 196 9.28 -13.22 13.42
C ALA A 196 8.85 -11.77 13.12
N LEU A 197 9.13 -10.80 14.01
CA LEU A 197 8.67 -9.42 13.81
C LEU A 197 9.24 -8.84 12.51
N GLY A 198 10.52 -9.09 12.24
CA GLY A 198 11.13 -8.69 10.97
C GLY A 198 10.48 -9.33 9.74
N PHE A 199 9.86 -10.51 9.86
CA PHE A 199 9.09 -11.09 8.77
C PHE A 199 7.73 -10.39 8.60
N VAL A 200 7.06 -10.03 9.70
CA VAL A 200 5.81 -9.26 9.67
C VAL A 200 6.03 -7.91 9.00
N GLU A 201 7.08 -7.16 9.42
CA GLU A 201 7.47 -5.90 8.79
C GLU A 201 7.86 -6.07 7.32
N TYR A 202 8.65 -7.09 7.00
CA TYR A 202 9.07 -7.36 5.62
C TYR A 202 7.88 -7.65 4.71
N ARG A 203 6.97 -8.54 5.14
CA ARG A 203 5.77 -8.86 4.35
C ARG A 203 4.92 -7.61 4.16
N ARG A 204 4.71 -6.81 5.21
CA ARG A 204 3.92 -5.57 5.14
C ARG A 204 4.51 -4.55 4.17
N PHE A 205 5.84 -4.36 4.21
CA PHE A 205 6.53 -3.47 3.30
C PHE A 205 6.41 -3.91 1.83
N LEU A 206 6.50 -5.23 1.56
CA LEU A 206 6.38 -5.73 0.19
C LEU A 206 4.95 -5.60 -0.38
N SER A 207 3.93 -5.96 0.40
CA SER A 207 2.53 -5.89 -0.07
C SER A 207 1.99 -4.46 -0.09
N GLY A 208 2.47 -3.62 0.82
CA GLY A 208 2.11 -2.20 0.91
C GLY A 208 2.63 -1.31 -0.20
N ILE A 209 3.76 -1.71 -0.82
CA ILE A 209 4.53 -0.90 -1.77
C ILE A 209 4.70 0.57 -1.36
N PRO A 210 5.01 0.87 -0.08
CA PRO A 210 5.04 2.25 0.41
C PRO A 210 6.07 3.08 -0.35
N GLU A 211 7.21 2.49 -0.74
CA GLU A 211 8.28 3.18 -1.46
C GLU A 211 7.80 3.74 -2.82
N VAL A 212 6.84 3.09 -3.48
CA VAL A 212 6.23 3.62 -4.71
C VAL A 212 5.48 4.91 -4.40
N TYR A 213 4.60 4.87 -3.42
CA TYR A 213 3.77 6.01 -3.04
C TYR A 213 4.59 7.17 -2.46
N VAL A 214 5.64 6.88 -1.70
CA VAL A 214 6.62 7.89 -1.26
C VAL A 214 7.31 8.54 -2.46
N CYS A 215 7.80 7.75 -3.43
CA CYS A 215 8.49 8.30 -4.60
C CYS A 215 7.58 9.19 -5.47
N PHE A 216 6.27 8.95 -5.46
CA PHE A 216 5.29 9.76 -6.18
C PHE A 216 5.10 11.17 -5.61
N ILE A 217 5.56 11.45 -4.38
CA ILE A 217 5.39 12.76 -3.74
C ILE A 217 6.19 13.85 -4.46
N TRP A 218 7.33 13.50 -5.07
CA TRP A 218 8.29 14.45 -5.61
C TRP A 218 8.53 14.25 -7.13
N GLU A 219 7.67 14.85 -7.95
CA GLU A 219 7.80 14.84 -9.43
C GLU A 219 9.10 15.53 -9.90
N LYS A 220 9.73 15.01 -10.96
CA LYS A 220 11.05 15.47 -11.41
C LYS A 220 11.08 16.91 -11.92
N THR A 221 9.93 17.42 -12.37
CA THR A 221 9.80 18.79 -12.90
C THR A 221 10.01 19.83 -11.81
N ARG A 222 9.65 19.49 -10.56
CA ARG A 222 9.83 20.34 -9.38
C ARG A 222 11.01 19.89 -8.51
N PHE A 223 11.21 18.58 -8.39
CA PHE A 223 12.22 17.97 -7.52
C PHE A 223 13.20 17.11 -8.33
N PRO A 224 14.06 17.70 -9.19
CA PRO A 224 14.92 16.94 -10.10
C PRO A 224 16.06 16.19 -9.38
N ALA A 225 16.41 16.59 -8.16
CA ALA A 225 17.54 16.04 -7.41
C ALA A 225 17.07 15.34 -6.14
N VAL A 226 17.28 14.03 -6.04
CA VAL A 226 16.73 13.23 -4.93
C VAL A 226 17.34 13.52 -3.57
N ASN A 227 18.50 14.16 -3.52
CA ASN A 227 19.23 14.42 -2.28
C ASN A 227 18.48 15.37 -1.31
N CYS A 228 17.46 16.09 -1.77
CA CYS A 228 16.63 16.93 -0.90
C CYS A 228 15.59 16.16 -0.09
N TYR A 229 15.24 14.93 -0.46
CA TYR A 229 14.22 14.13 0.24
C TYR A 229 14.60 12.67 0.51
N ILE A 230 15.67 12.15 -0.09
CA ILE A 230 16.02 10.71 -0.04
C ILE A 230 16.18 10.16 1.38
N GLN A 231 16.66 10.98 2.32
CA GLN A 231 16.82 10.56 3.73
C GLN A 231 15.49 10.40 4.46
N ALA A 232 14.42 11.05 3.99
CA ALA A 232 13.08 10.95 4.56
C ALA A 232 12.31 9.71 4.08
N ILE A 233 12.75 9.06 3.00
CA ILE A 233 12.03 7.95 2.38
C ILE A 233 11.69 6.82 3.38
N PRO A 234 12.64 6.32 4.21
CA PRO A 234 12.33 5.21 5.11
C PRO A 234 11.21 5.52 6.12
N ASP A 235 11.25 6.71 6.75
CA ASP A 235 10.20 7.13 7.69
C ASP A 235 8.88 7.44 6.97
N ALA A 236 8.93 8.00 5.76
CA ALA A 236 7.74 8.19 4.94
C ALA A 236 7.08 6.86 4.57
N CYS A 237 7.86 5.80 4.34
CA CYS A 237 7.33 4.47 4.07
C CYS A 237 6.59 3.89 5.29
N ILE A 238 7.19 4.01 6.48
CA ILE A 238 6.56 3.61 7.75
C ILE A 238 5.22 4.34 7.92
N PHE A 239 5.21 5.65 7.69
CA PHE A 239 3.99 6.45 7.79
C PHE A 239 2.88 5.94 6.85
N ILE A 240 3.20 5.70 5.57
CA ILE A 240 2.20 5.25 4.58
C ILE A 240 1.60 3.90 5.00
N ASP A 241 2.47 2.94 5.36
CA ASP A 241 2.00 1.61 5.70
C ASP A 241 1.13 1.62 6.95
N TYR A 242 1.64 2.20 8.03
CA TYR A 242 0.96 2.16 9.32
C TYR A 242 -0.29 3.02 9.34
N LEU A 243 -0.32 4.16 8.65
CA LEU A 243 -1.55 4.94 8.50
C LEU A 243 -2.65 4.10 7.85
N ASN A 244 -2.31 3.33 6.81
CA ASN A 244 -3.28 2.44 6.17
C ASN A 244 -3.78 1.39 7.17
N ASP A 245 -2.88 0.73 7.91
CA ASP A 245 -3.25 -0.30 8.90
C ASP A 245 -4.12 0.27 10.03
N ILE A 246 -3.86 1.51 10.49
CA ILE A 246 -4.67 2.19 11.51
C ILE A 246 -6.08 2.46 10.98
N LEU A 247 -6.19 3.04 9.78
CA LEU A 247 -7.48 3.44 9.21
C LEU A 247 -8.25 2.27 8.59
N SER A 248 -7.57 1.16 8.28
CA SER A 248 -8.19 -0.07 7.80
C SER A 248 -8.59 -1.03 8.90
N PHE A 249 -8.08 -0.87 10.12
CA PHE A 249 -8.34 -1.76 11.25
C PHE A 249 -9.83 -2.06 11.44
N TYR A 250 -10.70 -1.03 11.40
CA TYR A 250 -12.13 -1.23 11.57
C TYR A 250 -12.75 -2.15 10.51
N LYS A 251 -12.44 -1.93 9.22
CA LYS A 251 -13.00 -2.75 8.14
C LYS A 251 -12.53 -4.21 8.22
N GLU A 252 -11.29 -4.43 8.65
CA GLU A 252 -10.67 -5.76 8.76
C GLU A 252 -11.25 -6.56 9.92
N GLU A 253 -11.48 -5.89 11.05
CA GLU A 253 -12.16 -6.52 12.19
C GLU A 253 -13.58 -6.95 11.83
N LEU A 254 -14.32 -6.14 11.05
CA LEU A 254 -15.68 -6.47 10.64
C LEU A 254 -15.76 -7.68 9.69
N THR A 255 -14.72 -7.91 8.88
CA THR A 255 -14.64 -9.08 8.00
C THR A 255 -14.04 -10.30 8.71
N ASN A 256 -13.70 -10.21 10.00
CA ASN A 256 -12.89 -11.18 10.74
C ASN A 256 -11.58 -11.52 10.01
N GLU A 257 -10.98 -10.52 9.36
CA GLU A 257 -9.68 -10.64 8.71
C GLU A 257 -8.60 -10.56 9.79
N LEU A 258 -8.38 -11.69 10.48
CA LEU A 258 -7.41 -11.80 11.58
C LEU A 258 -5.96 -11.96 11.09
N VAL A 259 -5.75 -12.06 9.78
CA VAL A 259 -4.43 -12.09 9.14
C VAL A 259 -4.16 -10.70 8.58
N ASN A 260 -3.98 -9.74 9.48
CA ASN A 260 -3.60 -8.37 9.15
C ASN A 260 -2.40 -7.94 9.99
N TYR A 261 -1.81 -6.80 9.64
CA TYR A 261 -0.57 -6.33 10.25
C TYR A 261 -0.69 -6.14 11.77
N ILE A 262 -1.78 -5.54 12.26
CA ILE A 262 -1.96 -5.23 13.68
C ILE A 262 -2.06 -6.52 14.51
N HIS A 263 -2.83 -7.53 14.05
CA HIS A 263 -2.92 -8.82 14.73
C HIS A 263 -1.61 -9.59 14.71
N ASP A 264 -0.94 -9.63 13.56
CA ASP A 264 0.33 -10.33 13.43
C ASP A 264 1.43 -9.68 14.28
N ARG A 265 1.41 -8.35 14.39
CA ARG A 265 2.27 -7.59 15.28
C ARG A 265 1.97 -7.88 16.75
N ALA A 266 0.71 -7.86 17.15
CA ALA A 266 0.28 -8.18 18.52
C ALA A 266 0.70 -9.61 18.92
N LEU A 267 0.46 -10.57 18.03
CA LEU A 267 0.80 -11.98 18.22
C LEU A 267 2.31 -12.17 18.45
N VAL A 268 3.14 -11.55 17.62
CA VAL A 268 4.60 -11.71 17.70
C VAL A 268 5.20 -10.91 18.86
N ALA A 269 4.64 -9.75 19.20
CA ALA A 269 5.06 -8.95 20.34
C ALA A 269 4.57 -9.52 21.69
N GLY A 270 3.58 -10.41 21.69
CA GLY A 270 2.94 -10.91 22.90
C GLY A 270 2.11 -9.84 23.61
N THR A 271 1.55 -8.88 22.87
CA THR A 271 0.71 -7.77 23.37
C THR A 271 -0.74 -7.97 22.95
N SER A 272 -1.67 -7.18 23.50
CA SER A 272 -3.04 -7.15 22.97
C SER A 272 -3.08 -6.45 21.61
N THR A 273 -4.10 -6.74 20.80
CA THR A 273 -4.34 -6.04 19.53
C THR A 273 -4.50 -4.53 19.75
N SER A 274 -5.15 -4.12 20.85
CA SER A 274 -5.34 -2.71 21.19
C SER A 274 -4.03 -1.99 21.56
N ASP A 275 -3.12 -2.67 22.26
CA ASP A 275 -1.81 -2.12 22.59
C ASP A 275 -0.95 -1.99 21.33
N ALA A 276 -0.96 -3.01 20.46
CA ALA A 276 -0.25 -2.97 19.18
C ALA A 276 -0.75 -1.81 18.30
N LEU A 277 -2.08 -1.60 18.22
CA LEU A 277 -2.65 -0.49 17.47
C LEU A 277 -2.20 0.88 18.02
N ARG A 278 -2.17 1.05 19.35
CA ARG A 278 -1.68 2.27 19.99
C ARG A 278 -0.20 2.52 19.72
N ASP A 279 0.62 1.48 19.75
CA ASP A 279 2.06 1.58 19.46
C ASP A 279 2.27 2.00 17.99
N VAL A 280 1.52 1.41 17.07
CA VAL A 280 1.54 1.74 15.62
C VAL A 280 1.13 3.20 15.39
N ILE A 281 0.11 3.73 16.09
CA ILE A 281 -0.25 5.15 16.05
C ILE A 281 0.93 6.03 16.49
N GLY A 282 1.55 5.70 17.62
CA GLY A 282 2.70 6.45 18.14
C GLY A 282 3.88 6.47 17.15
N GLU A 283 4.17 5.33 16.54
CA GLU A 283 5.23 5.19 15.54
C GLU A 283 4.93 5.95 14.25
N THR A 284 3.66 5.93 13.80
CA THR A 284 3.21 6.66 12.60
C THR A 284 3.40 8.17 12.78
N VAL A 285 2.95 8.71 13.91
CA VAL A 285 3.09 10.14 14.23
C VAL A 285 4.57 10.52 14.35
N ALA A 286 5.37 9.70 15.05
CA ALA A 286 6.79 9.94 15.19
C ALA A 286 7.53 9.87 13.84
N ALA A 287 7.12 8.99 12.93
CA ALA A 287 7.67 8.90 11.57
C ALA A 287 7.36 10.17 10.76
N ALA A 288 6.12 10.66 10.81
CA ALA A 288 5.75 11.92 10.14
C ALA A 288 6.57 13.12 10.65
N GLU A 289 6.81 13.21 11.96
CA GLU A 289 7.65 14.25 12.56
C GLU A 289 9.13 14.13 12.16
N ARG A 290 9.67 12.90 12.10
CA ARG A 290 11.03 12.69 11.59
C ARG A 290 11.17 13.11 10.14
N VAL A 291 10.19 12.78 9.28
CA VAL A 291 10.18 13.25 7.89
C VAL A 291 10.21 14.77 7.83
N ARG A 292 9.33 15.47 8.56
CA ARG A 292 9.31 16.94 8.63
C ARG A 292 10.65 17.51 9.09
N SER A 293 11.26 16.90 10.12
CA SER A 293 12.56 17.33 10.63
C SER A 293 13.70 17.11 9.64
N ILE A 294 13.69 16.03 8.86
CA ILE A 294 14.71 15.73 7.86
C ILE A 294 14.60 16.70 6.68
N LEU A 295 13.38 16.98 6.22
CA LEU A 295 13.12 17.87 5.09
C LEU A 295 13.36 19.35 5.43
N GLY A 296 13.20 19.73 6.69
CA GLY A 296 13.34 21.12 7.11
C GLY A 296 12.22 22.01 6.55
N GLU A 297 12.44 23.31 6.45
CA GLU A 297 11.51 24.24 5.80
C GLU A 297 11.78 24.28 4.29
N GLY A 298 10.75 24.15 3.45
CA GLY A 298 10.90 24.21 2.00
C GLY A 298 9.82 23.44 1.23
N GLU A 299 9.92 23.50 -0.10
CA GLU A 299 8.94 22.89 -1.00
C GLU A 299 8.81 21.37 -0.84
N GLU A 300 9.89 20.68 -0.46
CA GLU A 300 9.91 19.24 -0.21
C GLU A 300 9.02 18.87 0.97
N ARG A 301 9.09 19.65 2.05
CA ARG A 301 8.21 19.48 3.22
C ARG A 301 6.79 19.89 2.91
N ASP A 302 6.57 20.97 2.16
CA ASP A 302 5.23 21.37 1.72
C ASP A 302 4.55 20.26 0.92
N ALA A 303 5.30 19.59 0.03
CA ALA A 303 4.83 18.43 -0.72
C ALA A 303 4.50 17.23 0.19
N TRP A 304 5.35 16.97 1.19
CA TRP A 304 5.08 15.95 2.22
C TRP A 304 3.81 16.25 3.03
N ASP A 305 3.67 17.47 3.54
CA ASP A 305 2.53 17.87 4.36
C ASP A 305 1.23 17.90 3.55
N ALA A 306 1.29 18.28 2.27
CA ALA A 306 0.17 18.13 1.33
C ALA A 306 -0.21 16.66 1.13
N PHE A 307 0.78 15.79 0.93
CA PHE A 307 0.57 14.34 0.81
C PHE A 307 -0.05 13.75 2.08
N VAL A 308 0.49 14.03 3.26
CA VAL A 308 -0.02 13.54 4.55
C VAL A 308 -1.50 13.89 4.74
N ARG A 309 -1.85 15.17 4.59
CA ARG A 309 -3.25 15.62 4.71
C ARG A 309 -4.15 14.94 3.67
N GLY A 310 -3.68 14.87 2.43
CA GLY A 310 -4.43 14.27 1.33
C GLY A 310 -4.60 12.76 1.43
N TYR A 311 -3.63 12.05 2.03
CA TYR A 311 -3.67 10.61 2.22
C TYR A 311 -4.61 10.23 3.37
N ILE A 312 -4.62 11.01 4.47
CA ILE A 312 -5.66 10.89 5.51
C ILE A 312 -7.04 11.14 4.88
N LYS A 313 -7.19 12.22 4.09
CA LYS A 313 -8.45 12.54 3.43
C LYS A 313 -8.95 11.43 2.49
N PHE A 314 -8.04 10.78 1.76
CA PHE A 314 -8.39 9.63 0.92
C PHE A 314 -9.09 8.53 1.73
N HIS A 315 -8.51 8.14 2.87
CA HIS A 315 -9.05 7.08 3.72
C HIS A 315 -10.39 7.47 4.34
N MET A 316 -10.52 8.74 4.74
CA MET A 316 -11.76 9.29 5.25
C MET A 316 -12.88 9.21 4.19
N ASP A 317 -12.58 9.59 2.94
CA ASP A 317 -13.57 9.65 1.87
C ASP A 317 -13.94 8.30 1.26
N ASP A 318 -13.00 7.35 1.22
CA ASP A 318 -13.24 6.07 0.55
C ASP A 318 -14.17 5.18 1.41
N PRO A 319 -15.39 4.86 0.92
CA PRO A 319 -16.35 4.04 1.66
C PRO A 319 -15.81 2.66 2.04
N ARG A 320 -14.74 2.18 1.38
CA ARG A 320 -14.05 0.92 1.71
C ARG A 320 -13.63 0.85 3.18
N TYR A 321 -13.20 1.97 3.78
CA TYR A 321 -12.70 1.98 5.16
C TYR A 321 -13.81 2.06 6.21
N ARG A 322 -15.05 2.39 5.79
CA ARG A 322 -16.24 2.45 6.66
C ARG A 322 -16.07 3.37 7.88
N LEU A 323 -15.18 4.36 7.79
CA LEU A 323 -14.86 5.27 8.91
C LEU A 323 -16.05 6.14 9.34
N ARG A 324 -17.00 6.39 8.43
CA ARG A 324 -18.27 7.07 8.76
C ARG A 324 -19.10 6.33 9.81
N GLU A 325 -19.02 5.01 9.87
CA GLU A 325 -19.75 4.21 10.86
C GLU A 325 -19.17 4.38 12.28
N VAL A 326 -17.86 4.64 12.38
CA VAL A 326 -17.19 4.80 13.68
C VAL A 326 -17.08 6.25 14.13
N LEU A 327 -16.89 7.22 13.24
CA LEU A 327 -16.74 8.63 13.64
C LEU A 327 -18.08 9.39 13.66
N GLY A 328 -19.09 8.89 12.94
CA GLY A 328 -20.39 9.55 12.80
C GLY A 328 -20.39 10.67 11.75
N ASP A 329 -21.58 11.08 11.30
CA ASP A 329 -21.74 12.04 10.19
C ASP A 329 -21.20 13.45 10.50
N ASP A 330 -21.23 13.86 11.77
CA ASP A 330 -20.78 15.18 12.20
C ASP A 330 -19.28 15.42 11.93
N PHE A 331 -18.47 14.36 11.95
CA PHE A 331 -17.03 14.44 11.64
C PHE A 331 -16.75 14.69 10.15
N PHE A 332 -17.74 14.42 9.28
CA PHE A 332 -17.62 14.55 7.83
C PHE A 332 -18.09 15.91 7.31
N VAL A 333 -18.43 16.84 8.20
CA VAL A 333 -18.66 18.23 7.83
C VAL A 333 -17.32 18.79 7.32
N GLU A 334 -17.32 19.31 6.10
CA GLU A 334 -16.16 19.92 5.47
C GLU A 334 -16.04 21.38 5.95
N GLU A 335 -14.84 21.81 6.37
CA GLU A 335 -14.55 23.23 6.63
C GLU A 335 -14.41 24.07 5.35
#